data_AF-A0A2H3AWS8-F1
#
_entry.id   AF-A0A2H3AWS8-F1
#
_cell.length_a   1.000
_cell.length_b   1.000
_cell.length_c   1.000
_cell.angle_alpha   90.00
_cell.angle_beta   90.00
_cell.angle_gamma   90.00
#
_symmetry.space_group_name_H-M   'P 1'
#
loop_
_entity.id
_entity.type
_entity.pdbx_description
1 polymer ?
#
loop_
_entity_poly.entity_id
_entity_poly.type
_entity_poly.pdbx_seq_one_letter_code
_entity_poly.pdbx_strand_id
1 'polypeptide(L)'
;MKKVKAAAGDSVKGDIQEQDRQEFKDARKFQYTKDTVKVKTLSTDPSARGIIFVPAPNSIPQDQPLNNAPIPAPASAPASPPAADPDAVANINRRLDALLGKIKDLTTDNNELKGEIAVLKDKMATSEKSSEERDADNNELKKEIAELKEKVTTWQKLSEEREAAYDDIRGWLVTNDTKYMDRLRLRYILDLGQARLARFADLPIDLPQSQHARALSRAWRTHLAQCTDDDDRLARARELLIACPDVETTSMPDSVMQFFTDYPSNIRNAGDRTAHPAQVIPTTYSEVVAHQPDDQRTLIQASIAYGLKFRP
;
A
#
# COMPACT_ATOMS: atom_id res chain seq x y z
N MET A 1 -25.74 35.64 -27.30
CA MET A 1 -24.81 34.68 -26.65
C MET A 1 -25.39 33.26 -26.55
N LYS A 2 -25.70 32.61 -27.69
CA LYS A 2 -26.01 31.18 -27.77
C LYS A 2 -25.60 30.71 -29.16
N LYS A 3 -24.32 30.39 -29.37
CA LYS A 3 -23.74 29.68 -30.53
C LYS A 3 -22.20 29.64 -30.44
N VAL A 4 -21.62 29.10 -29.34
CA VAL A 4 -20.20 28.66 -29.28
C VAL A 4 -20.03 27.52 -28.26
N LYS A 5 -20.95 26.56 -28.18
CA LYS A 5 -20.84 25.45 -27.22
C LYS A 5 -21.29 24.09 -27.79
N ALA A 6 -20.95 23.82 -29.05
CA ALA A 6 -21.33 22.58 -29.74
C ALA A 6 -20.25 22.02 -30.67
N ALA A 7 -18.96 22.26 -30.41
CA ALA A 7 -17.87 21.76 -31.25
C ALA A 7 -16.68 21.21 -30.44
N ALA A 8 -16.96 20.52 -29.33
CA ALA A 8 -15.92 19.85 -28.53
C ALA A 8 -16.40 18.48 -27.99
N GLY A 9 -17.31 17.82 -28.71
CA GLY A 9 -17.95 16.58 -28.24
C GLY A 9 -17.81 15.37 -29.16
N ASP A 10 -17.14 15.47 -30.32
CA ASP A 10 -17.33 14.48 -31.40
C ASP A 10 -16.04 14.00 -32.09
N SER A 11 -14.91 13.86 -31.38
CA SER A 11 -13.70 13.30 -32.02
C SER A 11 -12.91 12.26 -31.21
N VAL A 12 -13.53 11.60 -30.23
CA VAL A 12 -12.92 10.45 -29.55
C VAL A 12 -13.89 9.27 -29.54
N LYS A 13 -14.21 8.78 -30.74
CA LYS A 13 -14.87 7.49 -30.95
C LYS A 13 -14.46 6.95 -32.31
N GLY A 14 -13.41 6.15 -32.31
CA GLY A 14 -12.94 5.43 -33.48
C GLY A 14 -11.77 4.53 -33.09
N ASP A 15 -12.03 3.23 -33.09
CA ASP A 15 -11.06 2.14 -33.16
C ASP A 15 -10.31 1.75 -31.88
N ILE A 16 -11.06 1.18 -30.93
CA ILE A 16 -10.55 0.06 -30.14
C ILE A 16 -11.42 -1.14 -30.52
N GLN A 17 -10.81 -2.12 -31.19
CA GLN A 17 -11.49 -3.33 -31.63
C GLN A 17 -11.96 -4.12 -30.40
N GLU A 18 -13.19 -4.60 -30.45
CA GLU A 18 -13.87 -5.40 -29.42
C GLU A 18 -13.07 -6.68 -29.02
N GLN A 19 -12.10 -7.08 -29.85
CA GLN A 19 -11.21 -8.22 -29.60
C GLN A 19 -10.25 -7.99 -28.41
N ASP A 20 -9.82 -6.75 -28.18
CA ASP A 20 -8.92 -6.39 -27.06
C ASP A 20 -9.65 -6.39 -25.70
N ARG A 21 -10.98 -6.29 -25.70
CA ARG A 21 -11.77 -6.31 -24.45
C ARG A 21 -11.96 -7.71 -23.88
N GLN A 22 -11.82 -8.74 -24.70
CA GLN A 22 -12.03 -10.12 -24.27
C GLN A 22 -10.76 -10.74 -23.66
N GLU A 23 -9.57 -10.35 -24.14
CA GLU A 23 -8.28 -10.85 -23.64
C GLU A 23 -8.01 -10.44 -22.18
N PHE A 24 -8.53 -9.28 -21.74
CA PHE A 24 -8.38 -8.82 -20.36
C PHE A 24 -9.33 -9.47 -19.35
N LYS A 25 -10.33 -10.24 -19.78
CA LYS A 25 -11.23 -10.96 -18.86
C LYS A 25 -10.70 -12.35 -18.47
N ASP A 26 -9.89 -12.98 -19.33
CA ASP A 26 -9.37 -14.33 -19.08
C ASP A 26 -8.16 -14.37 -18.14
N ALA A 27 -7.47 -13.23 -17.93
CA ALA A 27 -6.31 -13.14 -17.03
C ALA A 27 -6.67 -13.14 -15.52
N ARG A 28 -7.96 -13.18 -15.13
CA ARG A 28 -8.39 -13.07 -13.72
C ARG A 28 -8.64 -14.39 -13.00
N LYS A 29 -8.18 -15.52 -13.54
CA LYS A 29 -8.18 -16.82 -12.85
C LYS A 29 -6.76 -17.26 -12.52
N PHE A 30 -6.17 -16.68 -11.48
CA PHE A 30 -5.11 -17.35 -10.74
C PHE A 30 -5.64 -17.81 -9.38
N GLN A 31 -5.91 -19.12 -9.38
CA GLN A 31 -6.30 -19.95 -8.27
C GLN A 31 -5.07 -20.16 -7.37
N TYR A 32 -5.09 -19.61 -6.16
CA TYR A 32 -4.08 -19.95 -5.16
C TYR A 32 -4.37 -21.37 -4.64
N THR A 33 -3.55 -22.33 -5.10
CA THR A 33 -3.51 -23.68 -4.53
C THR A 33 -2.90 -23.64 -3.14
N LYS A 34 -3.66 -24.20 -2.21
CA LYS A 34 -3.37 -24.41 -0.81
C LYS A 34 -2.35 -25.55 -0.71
N ASP A 35 -1.14 -25.27 -0.24
CA ASP A 35 -0.21 -26.32 0.17
C ASP A 35 0.22 -26.15 1.63
N THR A 36 -0.09 -27.20 2.37
CA THR A 36 0.12 -27.44 3.78
C THR A 36 1.53 -27.95 4.04
N VAL A 37 2.24 -27.38 5.02
CA VAL A 37 3.27 -28.13 5.76
C VAL A 37 3.03 -27.98 7.26
N LYS A 38 2.80 -29.13 7.88
CA LYS A 38 2.67 -29.35 9.32
C LYS A 38 4.01 -29.16 10.02
N VAL A 39 4.02 -28.51 11.18
CA VAL A 39 4.98 -28.80 12.26
C VAL A 39 4.22 -28.93 13.57
N LYS A 40 4.53 -30.00 14.29
CA LYS A 40 3.85 -30.53 15.47
C LYS A 40 4.69 -30.21 16.72
N THR A 41 4.03 -29.67 17.75
CA THR A 41 4.24 -29.87 19.21
C THR A 41 5.62 -29.66 19.85
N LEU A 42 5.68 -28.76 20.87
CA LEU A 42 5.93 -29.16 22.27
C LEU A 42 5.65 -28.04 23.29
N SER A 43 5.08 -28.50 24.41
CA SER A 43 4.67 -27.85 25.66
C SER A 43 5.75 -27.04 26.40
N THR A 44 5.37 -25.94 27.09
CA THR A 44 5.55 -25.82 28.56
C THR A 44 4.73 -24.63 29.12
N ASP A 45 3.76 -24.93 29.97
CA ASP A 45 3.17 -24.03 30.98
C ASP A 45 3.99 -24.20 32.28
N PRO A 46 4.22 -23.17 33.11
CA PRO A 46 3.30 -22.95 34.22
C PRO A 46 3.18 -21.48 34.68
N SER A 47 1.97 -20.94 34.81
CA SER A 47 1.70 -20.02 35.92
C SER A 47 0.23 -19.99 36.32
N ALA A 48 -0.07 -20.90 37.26
CA ALA A 48 -1.25 -20.90 38.08
C ALA A 48 -1.42 -19.59 38.87
N ARG A 49 -2.62 -18.99 38.79
CA ARG A 49 -3.21 -18.23 39.90
C ARG A 49 -4.66 -18.66 40.04
N GLY A 50 -4.89 -19.43 41.11
CA GLY A 50 -6.18 -20.00 41.46
C GLY A 50 -7.19 -18.96 41.92
N ILE A 51 -8.46 -19.25 41.62
CA ILE A 51 -9.60 -18.71 42.33
C ILE A 51 -10.34 -19.91 42.93
N ILE A 52 -10.59 -19.80 44.23
CA ILE A 52 -11.14 -20.83 45.12
C ILE A 52 -12.65 -20.95 44.87
N PHE A 53 -13.12 -22.16 44.58
CA PHE A 53 -14.55 -22.50 44.67
C PHE A 53 -14.90 -22.81 46.13
N VAL A 54 -15.83 -22.05 46.71
CA VAL A 54 -16.47 -22.36 47.99
C VAL A 54 -17.72 -23.20 47.70
N PRO A 55 -17.88 -24.41 48.25
CA PRO A 55 -19.08 -25.21 48.07
C PRO A 55 -20.24 -24.65 48.90
N ALA A 56 -21.46 -24.70 48.34
CA ALA A 56 -22.70 -24.40 49.03
C ALA A 56 -22.94 -25.36 50.22
N PRO A 57 -23.53 -24.89 51.33
CA PRO A 57 -24.04 -25.78 52.35
C PRO A 57 -25.39 -26.36 51.91
N ASN A 58 -25.37 -27.63 51.50
CA ASN A 58 -26.56 -28.49 51.57
C ASN A 58 -26.94 -28.67 53.04
N SER A 59 -28.16 -28.30 53.42
CA SER A 59 -28.74 -28.71 54.70
C SER A 59 -30.21 -29.05 54.47
N ILE A 60 -30.43 -30.34 54.24
CA ILE A 60 -31.71 -31.03 54.35
C ILE A 60 -32.06 -31.07 55.85
N PRO A 61 -33.25 -30.64 56.30
CA PRO A 61 -33.72 -30.99 57.64
C PRO A 61 -34.06 -32.48 57.66
N GLN A 62 -33.27 -33.25 58.41
CA GLN A 62 -33.56 -34.62 58.79
C GLN A 62 -34.90 -34.72 59.53
N ASP A 63 -35.66 -35.75 59.20
CA ASP A 63 -36.73 -36.31 60.01
C ASP A 63 -36.28 -36.45 61.48
N GLN A 64 -37.03 -35.83 62.40
CA GLN A 64 -36.96 -36.16 63.82
C GLN A 64 -38.11 -37.09 64.20
N PRO A 65 -37.82 -38.18 64.93
CA PRO A 65 -38.78 -39.24 65.22
C PRO A 65 -39.81 -38.86 66.30
N LEU A 66 -41.00 -39.41 66.14
CA LEU A 66 -42.07 -39.45 67.15
C LEU A 66 -41.55 -40.06 68.46
N ASN A 67 -41.39 -39.22 69.48
CA ASN A 67 -41.12 -39.67 70.84
C ASN A 67 -42.42 -40.21 71.45
N ASN A 68 -42.55 -41.54 71.48
CA ASN A 68 -43.54 -42.27 72.26
C ASN A 68 -43.19 -42.15 73.75
N ALA A 69 -43.94 -41.33 74.49
CA ALA A 69 -43.96 -41.37 75.95
C ALA A 69 -45.07 -42.31 76.45
N PRO A 70 -44.87 -43.05 77.56
CA PRO A 70 -45.86 -44.01 78.09
C PRO A 70 -47.12 -43.32 78.62
N ILE A 71 -48.26 -43.92 78.32
CA ILE A 71 -49.59 -43.58 78.85
C ILE A 71 -49.66 -43.97 80.35
N PRO A 72 -49.97 -43.05 81.29
CA PRO A 72 -50.36 -43.43 82.64
C PRO A 72 -51.86 -43.77 82.70
N ALA A 73 -52.18 -44.78 83.51
CA ALA A 73 -53.51 -45.31 83.82
C ALA A 73 -54.52 -44.22 84.31
N PRO A 74 -55.84 -44.45 84.17
CA PRO A 74 -56.85 -43.44 84.46
C PRO A 74 -56.99 -43.25 85.97
N ALA A 75 -56.55 -42.10 86.47
CA ALA A 75 -56.89 -41.63 87.80
C ALA A 75 -58.19 -40.83 87.75
N SER A 76 -59.08 -41.18 88.67
CA SER A 76 -60.35 -40.57 89.07
C SER A 76 -60.59 -39.12 88.65
N ALA A 77 -61.78 -38.88 88.12
CA ALA A 77 -62.34 -37.57 87.82
C ALA A 77 -62.26 -36.60 89.01
N PRO A 78 -61.62 -35.44 88.85
CA PRO A 78 -61.99 -34.25 89.60
C PRO A 78 -63.04 -33.46 88.83
N ALA A 79 -63.73 -32.61 89.58
CA ALA A 79 -64.88 -31.81 89.21
C ALA A 79 -64.73 -31.03 87.89
N SER A 80 -65.89 -30.71 87.33
CA SER A 80 -66.16 -29.86 86.17
C SER A 80 -65.06 -28.84 85.85
N PRO A 81 -64.66 -28.69 84.57
CA PRO A 81 -63.71 -27.64 84.20
C PRO A 81 -64.28 -26.30 84.67
N PRO A 82 -63.48 -25.42 85.30
CA PRO A 82 -63.93 -24.06 85.56
C PRO A 82 -64.34 -23.46 84.21
N ALA A 83 -65.49 -22.78 84.20
CA ALA A 83 -65.95 -22.07 83.01
C ALA A 83 -64.77 -21.25 82.46
N ALA A 84 -64.43 -21.46 81.18
CA ALA A 84 -63.30 -20.80 80.57
C ALA A 84 -63.40 -19.30 80.83
N ASP A 85 -62.36 -18.72 81.45
CA ASP A 85 -62.29 -17.30 81.71
C ASP A 85 -62.47 -16.56 80.37
N PRO A 86 -63.58 -15.85 80.16
CA PRO A 86 -63.90 -15.23 78.88
C PRO A 86 -62.82 -14.24 78.43
N ASP A 87 -62.07 -13.63 79.36
CA ASP A 87 -60.96 -12.73 79.05
C ASP A 87 -59.73 -13.49 78.51
N ALA A 88 -59.45 -14.69 79.02
CA ALA A 88 -58.38 -15.55 78.51
C ALA A 88 -58.68 -16.05 77.08
N VAL A 89 -59.92 -16.44 76.81
CA VAL A 89 -60.38 -16.86 75.47
C VAL A 89 -60.32 -15.69 74.49
N ALA A 90 -60.77 -14.50 74.89
CA ALA A 90 -60.68 -13.29 74.07
C ALA A 90 -59.23 -12.90 73.73
N ASN A 91 -58.30 -13.05 74.67
CA ASN A 91 -56.87 -12.81 74.44
C ASN A 91 -56.24 -13.83 73.46
N ILE A 92 -56.59 -15.11 73.60
CA ILE A 92 -56.14 -16.15 72.67
C ILE A 92 -56.63 -15.85 71.25
N ASN A 93 -57.91 -15.48 71.09
CA ASN A 93 -58.47 -15.13 69.79
C ASN A 93 -57.77 -13.90 69.17
N ARG A 94 -57.54 -12.83 69.94
CA ARG A 94 -56.76 -11.67 69.45
C ARG A 94 -55.35 -12.06 68.97
N ARG A 95 -54.66 -12.94 69.71
CA ARG A 95 -53.33 -13.42 69.31
C ARG A 95 -53.40 -14.29 68.06
N LEU A 96 -54.43 -15.13 67.93
CA LEU A 96 -54.64 -15.97 66.76
C LEU A 96 -54.89 -15.12 65.51
N ASP A 97 -55.75 -14.10 65.62
CA ASP A 97 -56.04 -13.14 64.54
C ASP A 97 -54.78 -12.38 64.12
N ALA A 98 -53.98 -11.92 65.08
CA ALA A 98 -52.71 -11.26 64.81
C ALA A 98 -51.70 -12.19 64.11
N LEU A 99 -51.68 -13.47 64.48
CA LEU A 99 -50.82 -14.48 63.88
C LEU A 99 -51.28 -14.83 62.46
N LEU A 100 -52.59 -14.93 62.24
CA LEU A 100 -53.19 -15.10 60.92
C LEU A 100 -52.87 -13.93 59.99
N GLY A 101 -52.93 -12.70 60.52
CA GLY A 101 -52.51 -11.48 59.82
C GLY A 101 -51.06 -11.56 59.37
N LYS A 102 -50.14 -11.89 60.29
CA LYS A 102 -48.71 -12.07 59.97
C LYS A 102 -48.45 -13.16 58.92
N ILE A 103 -49.17 -14.28 58.98
CA ILE A 103 -49.05 -15.35 57.97
C ILE A 103 -49.47 -14.83 56.59
N LYS A 104 -50.55 -14.03 56.54
CA LYS A 104 -51.02 -13.43 55.29
C LYS A 104 -50.00 -12.45 54.72
N ASP A 105 -49.42 -11.60 55.55
CA ASP A 105 -48.36 -10.65 55.15
C ASP A 105 -47.13 -11.41 54.64
N LEU A 106 -46.63 -12.40 55.39
CA LEU A 106 -45.53 -13.26 54.96
C LEU A 106 -45.81 -14.00 53.64
N THR A 107 -47.05 -14.39 53.40
CA THR A 107 -47.44 -15.04 52.15
C THR A 107 -47.37 -14.05 50.98
N THR A 108 -47.79 -12.80 51.20
CA THR A 108 -47.66 -11.71 50.23
C THR A 108 -46.19 -11.46 49.90
N ASP A 109 -45.35 -11.25 50.92
CA ASP A 109 -43.92 -10.97 50.76
C ASP A 109 -43.20 -12.11 50.03
N ASN A 110 -43.53 -13.37 50.34
CA ASN A 110 -42.90 -14.53 49.69
C ASN A 110 -43.28 -14.62 48.20
N ASN A 111 -44.52 -14.25 47.84
CA ASN A 111 -44.92 -14.18 46.44
C ASN A 111 -44.22 -13.04 45.70
N GLU A 112 -44.01 -11.89 46.35
CA GLU A 112 -43.27 -10.76 45.80
C GLU A 112 -41.79 -11.10 45.57
N LEU A 113 -41.13 -11.70 46.57
CA LEU A 113 -39.76 -12.19 46.45
C LEU A 113 -39.60 -13.24 45.33
N LYS A 114 -40.57 -14.14 45.16
CA LYS A 114 -40.56 -15.08 44.02
C LYS A 114 -40.65 -14.35 42.68
N GLY A 115 -41.45 -13.30 42.59
CA GLY A 115 -41.53 -12.43 41.42
C GLY A 115 -40.19 -11.76 41.11
N GLU A 116 -39.55 -11.16 42.12
CA GLU A 116 -38.24 -10.53 41.97
C GLU A 116 -37.14 -11.52 41.56
N ILE A 117 -37.13 -12.72 42.14
CA ILE A 117 -36.19 -13.79 41.76
C ILE A 117 -36.38 -14.20 40.30
N ALA A 118 -37.63 -14.31 39.83
CA ALA A 118 -37.91 -14.63 38.43
C ALA A 118 -37.37 -13.53 37.49
N VAL A 119 -37.63 -12.26 37.82
CA VAL A 119 -37.13 -11.11 37.03
C VAL A 119 -35.60 -11.04 37.03
N LEU A 120 -34.95 -11.28 38.17
CA LEU A 120 -33.48 -11.31 38.26
C LEU A 120 -32.88 -12.44 37.43
N LYS A 121 -33.52 -13.61 37.41
CA LYS A 121 -33.09 -14.75 36.61
C LYS A 121 -33.15 -14.45 35.11
N ASP A 122 -34.21 -13.80 34.65
CA ASP A 122 -34.34 -13.37 33.25
C ASP A 122 -33.30 -12.30 32.88
N LYS A 123 -33.04 -11.34 33.79
CA LYS A 123 -31.98 -10.34 33.62
C LYS A 123 -30.58 -10.97 33.57
N MET A 124 -30.33 -12.01 34.38
CA MET A 124 -29.06 -12.73 34.38
C MET A 124 -28.86 -13.47 33.06
N ALA A 125 -29.88 -14.20 32.58
CA ALA A 125 -29.81 -14.93 31.30
C ALA A 125 -29.60 -13.99 30.10
N THR A 126 -30.27 -12.83 30.09
CA THR A 126 -30.07 -11.83 29.04
C THR A 126 -28.67 -11.18 29.10
N SER A 127 -28.16 -10.90 30.30
CA SER A 127 -26.80 -10.39 30.49
C SER A 127 -25.74 -11.39 30.05
N GLU A 128 -25.91 -12.67 30.37
CA GLU A 128 -24.98 -13.74 30.00
C GLU A 128 -24.91 -13.90 28.47
N LYS A 129 -26.06 -13.98 27.81
CA LYS A 129 -26.14 -14.00 26.34
C LYS A 129 -25.47 -12.78 25.70
N SER A 130 -25.67 -11.60 26.26
CA SER A 130 -25.03 -10.37 25.78
C SER A 130 -23.52 -10.34 26.02
N SER A 131 -23.01 -11.03 27.05
CA SER A 131 -21.57 -11.19 27.26
C SER A 131 -20.95 -12.10 26.21
N GLU A 132 -21.59 -13.25 25.93
CA GLU A 132 -21.12 -14.20 24.92
C GLU A 132 -21.06 -13.58 23.52
N GLU A 133 -22.07 -12.78 23.16
CA GLU A 133 -22.08 -12.04 21.88
C GLU A 133 -20.92 -11.04 21.80
N ARG A 134 -20.66 -10.28 22.88
CA ARG A 134 -19.51 -9.36 22.93
C ARG A 134 -18.17 -10.07 22.84
N ASP A 135 -18.05 -11.26 23.42
CA ASP A 135 -16.81 -12.05 23.35
C ASP A 135 -16.57 -12.59 21.94
N ALA A 136 -17.63 -12.99 21.23
CA ALA A 136 -17.54 -13.37 19.82
C ALA A 136 -17.08 -12.19 18.95
N ASP A 137 -17.70 -11.02 19.10
CA ASP A 137 -17.32 -9.81 18.37
C ASP A 137 -15.88 -9.38 18.65
N ASN A 138 -15.45 -9.44 19.93
CA ASN A 138 -14.07 -9.13 20.31
C ASN A 138 -13.05 -10.07 19.66
N ASN A 139 -13.40 -11.36 19.53
CA ASN A 139 -12.52 -12.33 18.89
C ASN A 139 -12.42 -12.10 17.38
N GLU A 140 -13.51 -11.71 16.71
CA GLU A 140 -13.47 -11.35 15.30
C GLU A 140 -12.65 -10.07 15.07
N LEU A 141 -12.85 -9.02 15.87
CA LEU A 141 -12.06 -7.79 15.80
C LEU A 141 -10.56 -8.05 16.02
N LYS A 142 -10.20 -8.93 16.96
CA LYS A 142 -8.78 -9.32 17.17
C LYS A 142 -8.18 -9.98 15.94
N LYS A 143 -8.98 -10.79 15.23
CA LYS A 143 -8.54 -11.45 13.99
C LYS A 143 -8.34 -10.44 12.87
N GLU A 144 -9.28 -9.51 12.66
CA GLU A 144 -9.13 -8.42 11.69
C GLU A 144 -7.90 -7.55 11.99
N ILE A 145 -7.67 -7.22 13.27
CA ILE A 145 -6.48 -6.47 13.69
C ILE A 145 -5.19 -7.23 13.34
N ALA A 146 -5.16 -8.55 13.53
CA ALA A 146 -4.00 -9.36 13.18
C ALA A 146 -3.75 -9.36 11.66
N GLU A 147 -4.79 -9.55 10.85
CA GLU A 147 -4.70 -9.51 9.38
C GLU A 147 -4.27 -8.13 8.86
N LEU A 148 -4.78 -7.05 9.45
CA LEU A 148 -4.39 -5.68 9.09
C LEU A 148 -2.93 -5.39 9.46
N LYS A 149 -2.46 -5.86 10.62
CA LYS A 149 -1.05 -5.74 11.01
C LYS A 149 -0.14 -6.45 10.02
N GLU A 150 -0.50 -7.66 9.60
CA GLU A 150 0.27 -8.40 8.58
C GLU A 150 0.34 -7.60 7.27
N LYS A 151 -0.80 -7.10 6.78
CA LYS A 151 -0.84 -6.23 5.58
C LYS A 151 0.04 -5.00 5.72
N VAL A 152 -0.01 -4.30 6.87
CA VAL A 152 0.85 -3.12 7.08
C VAL A 152 2.32 -3.48 6.99
N THR A 153 2.74 -4.61 7.58
CA THR A 153 4.15 -5.04 7.49
C THR A 153 4.57 -5.43 6.09
N THR A 154 3.70 -6.03 5.28
CA THR A 154 4.01 -6.36 3.89
C THR A 154 4.09 -5.11 3.01
N TRP A 155 3.16 -4.17 3.18
CA TRP A 155 3.20 -2.89 2.48
C TRP A 155 4.44 -2.07 2.84
N GLN A 156 4.86 -2.09 4.10
CA GLN A 156 6.05 -1.37 4.53
C GLN A 156 7.33 -1.93 3.90
N LYS A 157 7.50 -3.26 3.88
CA LYS A 157 8.63 -3.89 3.18
C LYS A 157 8.65 -3.56 1.68
N LEU A 158 7.49 -3.64 1.03
CA LEU A 158 7.38 -3.31 -0.39
C LEU A 158 7.71 -1.83 -0.68
N SER A 159 7.37 -0.93 0.25
CA SER A 159 7.76 0.48 0.16
C SER A 159 9.28 0.66 0.29
N GLU A 160 9.90 0.00 1.27
CA GLU A 160 11.36 0.05 1.49
C GLU A 160 12.14 -0.51 0.29
N GLU A 161 11.70 -1.65 -0.27
CA GLU A 161 12.26 -2.24 -1.49
C GLU A 161 12.15 -1.29 -2.68
N ARG A 162 11.01 -0.60 -2.81
CA ARG A 162 10.78 0.37 -3.87
C ARG A 162 11.67 1.62 -3.72
N GLU A 163 11.83 2.13 -2.51
CA GLU A 163 12.72 3.27 -2.24
C GLU A 163 14.19 2.92 -2.53
N ALA A 164 14.64 1.72 -2.14
CA ALA A 164 15.97 1.23 -2.45
C ALA A 164 16.21 1.14 -3.97
N ALA A 165 15.22 0.64 -4.73
CA ALA A 165 15.29 0.61 -6.19
C ALA A 165 15.37 2.02 -6.80
N TYR A 166 14.61 3.00 -6.27
CA TYR A 166 14.69 4.38 -6.74
C TYR A 166 16.05 5.03 -6.46
N ASP A 167 16.64 4.76 -5.30
CA ASP A 167 17.96 5.28 -4.97
C ASP A 167 19.07 4.67 -5.82
N ASP A 168 18.97 3.39 -6.15
CA ASP A 168 19.88 2.72 -7.08
C ASP A 168 19.80 3.32 -8.50
N ILE A 169 18.59 3.50 -9.04
CA ILE A 169 18.38 4.18 -10.33
C ILE A 169 18.95 5.61 -10.29
N ARG A 170 18.68 6.37 -9.22
CA ARG A 170 19.21 7.72 -9.05
C ARG A 170 20.74 7.72 -9.03
N GLY A 171 21.36 6.80 -8.29
CA GLY A 171 22.81 6.63 -8.25
C GLY A 171 23.40 6.31 -9.62
N TRP A 172 22.76 5.39 -10.36
CA TRP A 172 23.16 5.03 -11.72
C TRP A 172 23.06 6.22 -12.68
N LEU A 173 21.95 6.98 -12.64
CA LEU A 173 21.76 8.18 -13.46
C LEU A 173 22.83 9.23 -13.13
N VAL A 174 23.06 9.55 -11.87
CA VAL A 174 24.08 10.54 -11.50
C VAL A 174 25.48 10.14 -12.00
N THR A 175 25.81 8.86 -11.93
CA THR A 175 27.14 8.34 -12.27
C THR A 175 27.37 8.18 -13.77
N ASN A 176 26.34 7.78 -14.51
CA ASN A 176 26.46 7.46 -15.94
C ASN A 176 25.89 8.57 -16.83
N ASP A 177 24.76 9.17 -16.46
CA ASP A 177 24.08 10.20 -17.26
C ASP A 177 24.93 11.46 -17.41
N THR A 178 25.73 11.83 -16.39
CA THR A 178 26.69 12.95 -16.51
C THR A 178 27.66 12.76 -17.68
N LYS A 179 28.25 11.57 -17.83
CA LYS A 179 29.19 11.27 -18.94
C LYS A 179 28.50 11.23 -20.30
N TYR A 180 27.29 10.69 -20.39
CA TYR A 180 26.54 10.65 -21.66
C TYR A 180 26.01 12.04 -22.06
N MET A 181 25.46 12.79 -21.10
CA MET A 181 25.02 14.17 -21.29
C MET A 181 26.17 15.10 -21.65
N ASP A 182 27.35 14.93 -21.04
CA ASP A 182 28.53 15.73 -21.39
C ASP A 182 28.99 15.45 -22.81
N ARG A 183 28.95 14.19 -23.29
CA ARG A 183 29.24 13.87 -24.70
C ARG A 183 28.24 14.52 -25.66
N LEU A 184 26.94 14.53 -25.32
CA LEU A 184 25.91 15.20 -26.12
C LEU A 184 26.07 16.72 -26.11
N ARG A 185 26.36 17.32 -24.94
CA ARG A 185 26.61 18.75 -24.77
C ARG A 185 27.85 19.19 -25.53
N LEU A 186 28.96 18.46 -25.42
CA LEU A 186 30.20 18.76 -26.14
C LEU A 186 30.00 18.66 -27.66
N ARG A 187 29.27 17.64 -28.13
CA ARG A 187 28.87 17.56 -29.54
C ARG A 187 28.02 18.76 -29.96
N TYR A 188 27.07 19.18 -29.14
CA TYR A 188 26.23 20.33 -29.44
C TYR A 188 27.03 21.64 -29.48
N ILE A 189 27.95 21.85 -28.54
CA ILE A 189 28.88 23.00 -28.54
C ILE A 189 29.74 22.98 -29.80
N LEU A 190 30.23 21.80 -30.21
CA LEU A 190 30.98 21.63 -31.45
C LEU A 190 30.13 22.00 -32.69
N ASP A 191 28.86 21.58 -32.73
CA ASP A 191 27.92 21.97 -33.79
C ASP A 191 27.73 23.49 -33.84
N LEU A 192 27.58 24.13 -32.68
CA LEU A 192 27.42 25.60 -32.58
C LEU A 192 28.69 26.34 -33.04
N GLY A 193 29.87 25.87 -32.62
CA GLY A 193 31.14 26.46 -33.04
C GLY A 193 31.33 26.37 -34.55
N GLN A 194 31.17 25.19 -35.14
CA GLN A 194 31.23 25.01 -36.59
C GLN A 194 30.17 25.83 -37.33
N ALA A 195 28.98 26.00 -36.76
CA ALA A 195 27.95 26.85 -37.34
C ALA A 195 28.35 28.34 -37.32
N ARG A 196 28.99 28.81 -36.24
CA ARG A 196 29.54 30.17 -36.15
C ARG A 196 30.64 30.37 -37.18
N LEU A 197 31.56 29.41 -37.31
CA LEU A 197 32.63 29.47 -38.32
C LEU A 197 32.08 29.51 -39.75
N ALA A 198 31.07 28.68 -40.07
CA ALA A 198 30.40 28.71 -41.37
C ALA A 198 29.78 30.07 -41.70
N ARG A 199 29.18 30.73 -40.70
CA ARG A 199 28.60 32.08 -40.89
C ARG A 199 29.67 33.12 -41.18
N PHE A 200 30.80 33.06 -40.49
CA PHE A 200 31.90 34.00 -40.72
C PHE A 200 32.65 33.77 -42.02
N ALA A 201 32.70 32.53 -42.49
CA ALA A 201 33.22 32.16 -43.81
C ALA A 201 32.22 32.38 -44.96
N ASP A 202 31.03 32.93 -44.67
CA ASP A 202 29.94 33.18 -45.63
C ASP A 202 29.64 31.98 -46.55
N LEU A 203 29.59 30.78 -45.94
CA LEU A 203 29.40 29.56 -46.71
C LEU A 203 27.98 29.48 -47.29
N PRO A 204 27.82 29.09 -48.58
CA PRO A 204 26.52 29.05 -49.24
C PRO A 204 25.62 27.97 -48.63
N ILE A 205 24.45 28.38 -48.15
CA ILE A 205 23.40 27.49 -47.63
C ILE A 205 22.05 27.99 -48.11
N ASP A 206 21.15 27.07 -48.45
CA ASP A 206 19.76 27.41 -48.78
C ASP A 206 19.14 28.29 -47.69
N LEU A 207 18.55 29.43 -48.09
CA LEU A 207 18.00 30.45 -47.20
C LEU A 207 17.13 29.92 -46.04
N PRO A 208 16.22 28.94 -46.21
CA PRO A 208 15.44 28.43 -45.08
C PRO A 208 16.25 27.56 -44.10
N GLN A 209 17.38 27.00 -44.52
CA GLN A 209 18.24 26.15 -43.70
C GLN A 209 19.34 26.94 -42.96
N SER A 210 19.69 28.13 -43.44
CA SER A 210 20.71 29.03 -42.84
C SER A 210 20.44 29.41 -41.37
N GLN A 211 19.19 29.30 -40.90
CA GLN A 211 18.82 29.55 -39.50
C GLN A 211 19.17 28.39 -38.55
N HIS A 212 19.43 27.20 -39.07
CA HIS A 212 19.65 26.00 -38.27
C HIS A 212 21.15 25.74 -38.08
N ALA A 213 21.64 25.79 -36.83
CA ALA A 213 23.05 25.51 -36.51
C ALA A 213 23.54 24.16 -37.05
N ARG A 214 22.67 23.15 -37.08
CA ARG A 214 22.97 21.83 -37.64
C ARG A 214 23.26 21.87 -39.15
N ALA A 215 22.58 22.73 -39.93
CA ALA A 215 22.80 22.86 -41.36
C ALA A 215 24.12 23.61 -41.64
N LEU A 216 24.38 24.70 -40.92
CA LEU A 216 25.65 25.44 -40.98
C LEU A 216 26.86 24.58 -40.57
N SER A 217 26.75 23.80 -39.49
CA SER A 217 27.78 22.84 -39.10
C SER A 217 28.02 21.75 -40.16
N ARG A 218 26.98 21.34 -40.90
CA ARG A 218 27.14 20.43 -42.04
C ARG A 218 27.87 21.11 -43.18
N ALA A 219 27.48 22.32 -43.56
CA ALA A 219 28.15 23.08 -44.62
C ALA A 219 29.64 23.27 -44.33
N TRP A 220 29.99 23.70 -43.11
CA TRP A 220 31.38 23.78 -42.66
C TRP A 220 32.15 22.48 -42.92
N ARG A 221 31.60 21.35 -42.46
CA ARG A 221 32.24 20.04 -42.62
C ARG A 221 32.31 19.60 -44.08
N THR A 222 31.29 19.88 -44.89
CA THR A 222 31.27 19.57 -46.32
C THR A 222 32.38 20.31 -47.06
N HIS A 223 32.59 21.59 -46.74
CA HIS A 223 33.67 22.39 -47.32
C HIS A 223 35.06 21.86 -46.94
N LEU A 224 35.23 21.33 -45.73
CA LEU A 224 36.49 20.71 -45.30
C LEU A 224 36.63 19.24 -45.73
N ALA A 225 35.57 18.59 -46.21
CA ALA A 225 35.60 17.17 -46.58
C ALA A 225 36.47 16.88 -47.82
N GLN A 226 36.82 17.91 -48.58
CA GLN A 226 37.67 17.81 -49.78
C GLN A 226 39.17 17.79 -49.45
N CYS A 227 39.53 18.16 -48.21
CA CYS A 227 40.91 18.17 -47.75
C CYS A 227 41.42 16.76 -47.46
N THR A 228 42.73 16.57 -47.62
CA THR A 228 43.39 15.27 -47.58
C THR A 228 43.71 14.76 -46.18
N ASP A 229 44.09 15.65 -45.27
CA ASP A 229 44.42 15.36 -43.87
C ASP A 229 44.00 16.51 -42.93
N ASP A 230 44.21 16.35 -41.62
CA ASP A 230 43.79 17.33 -40.61
C ASP A 230 44.57 18.66 -40.69
N ASP A 231 45.83 18.65 -41.15
CA ASP A 231 46.63 19.85 -41.33
C ASP A 231 46.14 20.67 -42.53
N ASP A 232 45.82 20.00 -43.64
CA ASP A 232 45.18 20.60 -44.83
C ASP A 232 43.79 21.16 -44.48
N ARG A 233 43.01 20.46 -43.64
CA ARG A 233 41.73 20.95 -43.13
C ARG A 233 41.87 22.20 -42.28
N LEU A 234 42.89 22.25 -41.41
CA LEU A 234 43.19 23.41 -40.58
C LEU A 234 43.60 24.61 -41.43
N ALA A 235 44.53 24.41 -42.39
CA ALA A 235 44.96 25.44 -43.31
C ALA A 235 43.77 25.99 -44.11
N ARG A 236 42.93 25.10 -44.65
CA ARG A 236 41.73 25.50 -45.39
C ARG A 236 40.74 26.28 -44.53
N ALA A 237 40.55 25.90 -43.26
CA ALA A 237 39.70 26.64 -42.34
C ALA A 237 40.25 28.06 -42.07
N ARG A 238 41.56 28.24 -41.97
CA ARG A 238 42.21 29.56 -41.82
C ARG A 238 42.01 30.44 -43.05
N GLU A 239 42.16 29.86 -44.24
CA GLU A 239 41.90 30.57 -45.50
C GLU A 239 40.45 31.09 -45.57
N LEU A 240 39.48 30.24 -45.21
CA LEU A 240 38.06 30.61 -45.22
C LEU A 240 37.73 31.75 -44.25
N LEU A 241 38.51 31.90 -43.19
CA LEU A 241 38.31 32.91 -42.15
C LEU A 241 39.24 34.11 -42.30
N ILE A 242 40.04 34.21 -43.37
CA ILE A 242 41.01 35.29 -43.53
C ILE A 242 40.36 36.68 -43.65
N ALA A 243 39.15 36.73 -44.21
CA ALA A 243 38.34 37.94 -44.33
C ALA A 243 37.33 38.10 -43.17
N CYS A 244 37.42 37.26 -42.14
CA CYS A 244 36.50 37.33 -41.00
C CYS A 244 36.76 38.61 -40.19
N PRO A 245 35.74 39.43 -39.92
CA PRO A 245 35.89 40.66 -39.14
C PRO A 245 36.01 40.41 -37.62
N ASP A 246 35.73 39.18 -37.16
CA ASP A 246 35.75 38.82 -35.74
C ASP A 246 37.18 38.47 -35.29
N VAL A 247 37.75 39.33 -34.44
CA VAL A 247 39.11 39.18 -33.94
C VAL A 247 39.26 37.90 -33.10
N GLU A 248 38.23 37.52 -32.33
CA GLU A 248 38.27 36.28 -31.53
C GLU A 248 38.37 35.03 -32.43
N THR A 249 37.64 35.01 -33.54
CA THR A 249 37.64 33.89 -34.47
C THR A 249 38.94 33.81 -35.27
N THR A 250 39.48 34.95 -35.71
CA THR A 250 40.74 35.01 -36.49
C THR A 250 41.98 34.74 -35.65
N SER A 251 42.01 35.23 -34.40
CA SER A 251 43.13 35.04 -33.45
C SER A 251 43.06 33.75 -32.63
N MET A 252 42.02 32.93 -32.81
CA MET A 252 41.87 31.63 -32.16
C MET A 252 43.14 30.79 -32.37
N PRO A 253 43.70 30.10 -31.36
CA PRO A 253 44.87 29.23 -31.53
C PRO A 253 44.58 28.02 -32.43
N ASP A 254 45.58 27.51 -33.13
CA ASP A 254 45.44 26.33 -34.01
C ASP A 254 44.96 25.09 -33.26
N SER A 255 45.43 24.89 -32.02
CA SER A 255 44.95 23.81 -31.15
C SER A 255 43.46 23.88 -30.84
N VAL A 256 42.88 25.09 -30.83
CA VAL A 256 41.44 25.29 -30.62
C VAL A 256 40.68 25.12 -31.94
N MET A 257 41.24 25.62 -33.05
CA MET A 257 40.64 25.48 -34.38
C MET A 257 40.57 24.00 -34.82
N GLN A 258 41.58 23.20 -34.48
CA GLN A 258 41.62 21.76 -34.73
C GLN A 258 40.36 21.03 -34.23
N PHE A 259 39.85 21.37 -33.04
CA PHE A 259 38.60 20.78 -32.55
C PHE A 259 37.42 20.93 -33.51
N PHE A 260 37.38 22.02 -34.29
CA PHE A 260 36.31 22.29 -35.26
C PHE A 260 36.59 21.73 -36.66
N THR A 261 37.84 21.37 -36.98
CA THR A 261 38.26 20.89 -38.29
C THR A 261 38.51 19.39 -38.35
N ASP A 262 38.95 18.76 -37.25
CA ASP A 262 39.35 17.35 -37.15
C ASP A 262 38.37 16.36 -37.82
N TYR A 263 38.92 15.43 -38.60
CA TYR A 263 38.18 14.31 -39.15
C TYR A 263 38.97 12.98 -39.13
N PRO A 264 38.48 11.95 -38.40
CA PRO A 264 37.20 11.91 -37.70
C PRO A 264 37.27 12.58 -36.30
N SER A 265 36.36 13.51 -36.03
CA SER A 265 36.28 14.16 -34.70
C SER A 265 35.86 13.17 -33.60
N ASN A 266 36.74 12.96 -32.63
CA ASN A 266 36.48 12.08 -31.47
C ASN A 266 35.28 12.52 -30.63
N ILE A 267 35.14 13.84 -30.40
CA ILE A 267 34.00 14.43 -29.67
C ILE A 267 32.70 14.12 -30.41
N ARG A 268 32.70 14.29 -31.73
CA ARG A 268 31.53 14.02 -32.56
C ARG A 268 31.20 12.54 -32.57
N ASN A 269 32.18 11.66 -32.79
CA ASN A 269 32.00 10.21 -32.76
C ASN A 269 31.45 9.74 -31.41
N ALA A 270 31.96 10.26 -30.29
CA ALA A 270 31.48 9.92 -28.96
C ALA A 270 30.03 10.41 -28.74
N GLY A 271 29.71 11.64 -29.17
CA GLY A 271 28.35 12.18 -29.11
C GLY A 271 27.38 11.49 -30.08
N ASP A 272 27.84 11.05 -31.25
CA ASP A 272 27.07 10.27 -32.23
C ASP A 272 26.77 8.88 -31.71
N ARG A 273 27.76 8.17 -31.15
CA ARG A 273 27.53 6.88 -30.50
C ARG A 273 26.58 6.97 -29.30
N THR A 274 26.57 8.12 -28.62
CA THR A 274 25.66 8.38 -27.49
C THR A 274 24.24 8.71 -27.96
N ALA A 275 24.08 9.56 -28.97
CA ALA A 275 22.78 9.96 -29.51
C ALA A 275 22.13 8.88 -30.39
N HIS A 276 22.96 8.14 -31.11
CA HIS A 276 22.59 7.18 -32.14
C HIS A 276 23.50 5.94 -32.01
N PRO A 277 23.27 5.06 -31.03
CA PRO A 277 24.12 3.90 -30.85
C PRO A 277 24.11 3.02 -32.11
N ALA A 278 25.28 2.79 -32.70
CA ALA A 278 25.42 2.04 -33.95
C ALA A 278 24.96 0.58 -33.82
N GLN A 279 24.81 0.07 -32.60
CA GLN A 279 24.24 -1.23 -32.28
C GLN A 279 23.27 -1.08 -31.10
N VAL A 280 22.08 -0.53 -31.35
CA VAL A 280 20.97 -0.73 -30.41
C VAL A 280 20.46 -2.15 -30.61
N ILE A 281 21.10 -3.11 -29.94
CA ILE A 281 20.54 -4.46 -29.74
C ILE A 281 19.63 -4.45 -28.50
N PRO A 282 18.66 -5.35 -28.37
CA PRO A 282 17.75 -5.39 -27.20
C PRO A 282 18.48 -5.41 -25.84
N THR A 283 19.70 -5.93 -25.81
CA THR A 283 20.59 -5.95 -24.64
C THR A 283 21.25 -4.60 -24.32
N THR A 284 21.23 -3.61 -25.23
CA THR A 284 21.78 -2.26 -24.98
C THR A 284 21.01 -1.54 -23.88
N TYR A 285 19.71 -1.85 -23.76
CA TYR A 285 18.86 -1.31 -22.72
C TYR A 285 18.52 -2.35 -21.66
N SER A 286 19.08 -3.57 -21.71
CA SER A 286 18.72 -4.60 -20.73
C SER A 286 19.13 -4.21 -19.32
N GLU A 287 20.23 -3.48 -19.16
CA GLU A 287 20.61 -2.92 -17.86
C GLU A 287 19.61 -1.85 -17.43
N VAL A 288 19.31 -0.85 -18.27
CA VAL A 288 18.33 0.20 -17.94
C VAL A 288 16.97 -0.39 -17.59
N VAL A 289 16.52 -1.40 -18.35
CA VAL A 289 15.27 -2.16 -18.11
C VAL A 289 15.36 -2.98 -16.82
N ALA A 290 16.47 -3.66 -16.55
CA ALA A 290 16.65 -4.44 -15.33
C ALA A 290 16.59 -3.57 -14.07
N HIS A 291 16.94 -2.28 -14.16
CA HIS A 291 16.86 -1.36 -13.04
C HIS A 291 15.47 -0.71 -12.91
N GLN A 292 14.51 -0.97 -13.81
CA GLN A 292 13.15 -0.45 -13.67
C GLN A 292 12.29 -1.31 -12.73
N PRO A 293 11.28 -0.72 -12.07
CA PRO A 293 10.24 -1.46 -11.36
C PRO A 293 9.56 -2.52 -12.25
N ASP A 294 9.23 -3.69 -11.69
CA ASP A 294 8.70 -4.84 -12.44
C ASP A 294 7.44 -4.52 -13.27
N ASP A 295 6.58 -3.64 -12.76
CA ASP A 295 5.38 -3.15 -13.45
C ASP A 295 5.69 -2.29 -14.67
N GLN A 296 6.88 -1.67 -14.72
CA GLN A 296 7.33 -0.80 -15.80
C GLN A 296 8.25 -1.51 -16.80
N ARG A 297 8.93 -2.60 -16.39
CA ARG A 297 9.84 -3.38 -17.25
C ARG A 297 9.17 -3.79 -18.56
N THR A 298 7.96 -4.34 -18.49
CA THR A 298 7.21 -4.81 -19.65
C THR A 298 6.85 -3.68 -20.62
N LEU A 299 6.41 -2.53 -20.09
CA LEU A 299 6.05 -1.37 -20.91
C LEU A 299 7.28 -0.76 -21.59
N ILE A 300 8.39 -0.67 -20.86
CA ILE A 300 9.65 -0.11 -21.37
C ILE A 300 10.27 -1.07 -22.40
N GLN A 301 10.24 -2.38 -22.16
CA GLN A 301 10.62 -3.40 -23.14
C GLN A 301 9.77 -3.31 -24.42
N ALA A 302 8.45 -3.17 -24.29
CA ALA A 302 7.55 -3.01 -25.43
C ALA A 302 7.84 -1.71 -26.22
N SER A 303 8.14 -0.62 -25.50
CA SER A 303 8.51 0.67 -26.10
C SER A 303 9.84 0.60 -26.85
N ILE A 304 10.84 -0.06 -26.27
CA ILE A 304 12.13 -0.33 -26.91
C ILE A 304 11.95 -1.22 -28.14
N ALA A 305 11.20 -2.31 -28.02
CA ALA A 305 10.92 -3.23 -29.12
C ALA A 305 10.18 -2.53 -30.26
N TYR A 306 9.24 -1.64 -29.95
CA TYR A 306 8.54 -0.82 -30.94
C TYR A 306 9.50 0.17 -31.62
N GLY A 307 10.30 0.92 -30.87
CA GLY A 307 11.26 1.88 -31.43
C GLY A 307 12.31 1.24 -32.34
N LEU A 308 12.73 0.01 -32.01
CA LEU A 308 13.67 -0.77 -32.83
C LEU A 308 13.11 -1.17 -34.21
N LYS A 309 11.78 -1.18 -34.41
CA LYS A 309 11.16 -1.47 -35.71
C LYS A 309 11.38 -0.38 -36.75
N PHE A 310 11.70 0.84 -36.32
CA PHE A 310 11.88 2.01 -37.19
C PHE A 310 13.36 2.31 -37.45
N ARG A 311 14.23 1.33 -37.16
CA ARG A 311 15.65 1.44 -37.49
C ARG A 311 15.82 1.43 -39.02
N PRO A 312 16.50 2.42 -39.62
CA PRO A 312 16.87 2.37 -41.03
C PRO A 312 17.92 1.28 -41.31
#